data_AF-A0A5N8X812-F1
#
_entry.id   AF-A0A5N8X812-F1
#
_cell.length_a   1.000
_cell.length_b   1.000
_cell.length_c   1.000
_cell.angle_alpha   90.00
_cell.angle_beta   90.00
_cell.angle_gamma   90.00
#
_symmetry.space_group_name_H-M   'P 1'
#
loop_
_entity.id
_entity.type
_entity.pdbx_description
1 polymer ?
#
loop_
_entity_poly.entity_id
_entity_poly.type
_entity_poly.pdbx_seq_one_letter_code
_entity_poly.pdbx_strand_id
1 'polypeptide(L)'
;LLGLGAGFGFGVVEVAVRLIDDLAPATLFTNPATYALLLGGGAAFLLLTSALQRGSVTTATAGMVIGETIGPAAVGVVWLGDRTREGLTWLAVLGFALAVTAALALARFGEAPVAGTHTEDASTDRA
;
A
#
# COMPACT_ATOMS: atom_id res chain seq x y z
N LEU A 1 -2.69 -5.96 10.36
CA LEU A 1 -1.28 -6.21 9.97
C LEU A 1 -1.13 -6.77 8.56
N LEU A 2 -2.03 -7.64 8.07
CA LEU A 2 -1.92 -8.20 6.72
C LEU A 2 -1.82 -7.14 5.60
N GLY A 3 -2.63 -6.07 5.67
CA GLY A 3 -2.52 -4.94 4.73
C GLY A 3 -1.16 -4.25 4.74
N LEU A 4 -0.58 -4.02 5.93
CA LEU A 4 0.76 -3.45 6.07
C LEU A 4 1.85 -4.39 5.54
N GLY A 5 1.69 -5.71 5.76
CA GLY A 5 2.56 -6.72 5.15
C GLY A 5 2.46 -6.72 3.63
N ALA A 6 1.26 -6.51 3.08
CA ALA A 6 1.08 -6.33 1.64
C ALA A 6 1.80 -5.08 1.12
N GLY A 7 1.66 -3.95 1.83
CA GLY A 7 2.38 -2.72 1.52
C GLY A 7 3.89 -2.90 1.49
N PHE A 8 4.46 -3.64 2.45
CA PHE A 8 5.89 -3.95 2.43
C PHE A 8 6.31 -4.75 1.19
N GLY A 9 5.52 -5.76 0.79
CA GLY A 9 5.80 -6.53 -0.42
C GLY A 9 5.65 -5.71 -1.71
N PHE A 10 4.67 -4.81 -1.80
CA PHE A 10 4.56 -3.86 -2.91
C PHE A 10 5.69 -2.83 -2.89
N GLY A 11 6.17 -2.43 -1.72
CA GLY A 11 7.36 -1.60 -1.61
C GLY A 11 8.61 -2.28 -2.18
N VAL A 12 8.76 -3.60 -1.97
CA VAL A 12 9.82 -4.37 -2.64
C VAL A 12 9.69 -4.30 -4.17
N VAL A 13 8.47 -4.34 -4.71
CA VAL A 13 8.23 -4.19 -6.16
C VAL A 13 8.69 -2.82 -6.65
N GLU A 14 8.32 -1.74 -5.95
CA GLU A 14 8.74 -0.37 -6.34
C GLU A 14 10.26 -0.21 -6.37
N VAL A 15 10.96 -0.77 -5.39
CA VAL A 15 12.43 -0.75 -5.36
C VAL A 15 13.00 -1.65 -6.47
N ALA A 16 12.48 -2.87 -6.63
CA ALA A 16 12.99 -3.84 -7.59
C ALA A 16 12.89 -3.34 -9.04
N VAL A 17 11.78 -2.70 -9.42
CA VAL A 17 11.61 -2.13 -10.77
C VAL A 17 12.69 -1.11 -11.08
N ARG A 18 13.13 -0.33 -10.09
CA ARG A 18 14.19 0.69 -10.27
C ARG A 18 15.59 0.09 -10.45
N LEU A 19 15.76 -1.20 -10.15
CA LEU A 19 17.00 -1.95 -10.32
C LEU A 19 17.00 -2.79 -11.61
N ILE A 20 15.94 -2.70 -12.42
CA ILE A 20 15.83 -3.38 -13.71
C ILE A 20 16.14 -2.37 -14.82
N ASP A 21 17.38 -2.39 -15.32
CA ASP A 21 17.86 -1.44 -16.33
C ASP A 21 17.57 -1.89 -17.78
N ASP A 22 17.24 -3.16 -17.99
CA ASP A 22 16.98 -3.76 -19.30
C ASP A 22 15.82 -4.77 -19.24
N LEU A 23 15.02 -4.80 -20.30
CA LEU A 23 13.82 -5.63 -20.46
C LEU A 23 14.03 -6.79 -21.43
N ALA A 24 15.24 -6.99 -21.95
CA ALA A 24 15.54 -8.15 -22.78
C ALA A 24 15.27 -9.46 -21.99
N PRO A 25 14.63 -10.48 -22.58
CA PRO A 25 14.23 -11.68 -21.85
C PRO A 25 15.39 -12.37 -21.12
N ALA A 26 16.56 -12.47 -21.77
CA ALA A 26 17.74 -13.12 -21.20
C ALA A 26 18.31 -12.37 -19.97
N THR A 27 18.26 -11.03 -19.98
CA THR A 27 18.76 -10.21 -18.86
C THR A 27 17.78 -10.22 -17.70
N LEU A 28 16.48 -10.25 -17.97
CA LEU A 28 15.45 -10.40 -16.93
C LEU A 28 15.59 -11.71 -16.13
N PHE A 29 15.86 -12.84 -16.78
CA PHE A 29 16.04 -14.13 -16.09
C PHE A 29 17.35 -14.20 -15.29
N THR A 30 18.34 -13.37 -15.59
CA THR A 30 19.61 -13.35 -14.84
C THR A 30 19.62 -12.26 -13.78
N ASN A 31 18.70 -11.29 -13.84
CA ASN A 31 18.61 -10.20 -12.88
C ASN A 31 17.87 -10.64 -11.60
N PRO A 32 18.52 -10.61 -10.41
CA PRO A 32 17.88 -10.95 -9.14
C PRO A 32 16.69 -10.04 -8.78
N ALA A 33 16.66 -8.80 -9.26
CA ALA A 33 15.56 -7.86 -9.02
C ALA A 33 14.23 -8.34 -9.64
N THR A 34 14.29 -9.06 -10.77
CA THR A 34 13.10 -9.68 -11.38
C THR A 34 12.43 -10.67 -10.43
N TYR A 35 13.24 -11.47 -9.73
CA TYR A 35 12.71 -12.44 -8.77
C TYR A 35 12.17 -11.76 -7.51
N ALA A 36 12.85 -10.73 -7.01
CA ALA A 36 12.36 -9.91 -5.90
C ALA A 36 11.01 -9.25 -6.23
N LEU A 37 10.85 -8.75 -7.46
CA LEU A 37 9.61 -8.19 -7.97
C LEU A 37 8.48 -9.23 -7.97
N LEU A 38 8.73 -10.41 -8.55
CA LEU A 38 7.71 -11.46 -8.64
C LEU A 38 7.30 -12.02 -7.27
N LEU A 39 8.29 -12.30 -6.42
CA LEU A 39 8.04 -12.82 -5.08
C LEU A 39 7.40 -11.77 -4.17
N GLY A 40 7.90 -10.53 -4.20
CA GLY A 40 7.37 -9.40 -3.44
C GLY A 40 5.93 -9.09 -3.84
N GLY A 41 5.67 -8.94 -5.14
CA GLY A 41 4.33 -8.66 -5.66
C GLY A 41 3.34 -9.81 -5.43
N GLY A 42 3.78 -11.05 -5.64
CA GLY A 42 2.95 -12.24 -5.37
C GLY A 42 2.58 -12.36 -3.89
N ALA A 43 3.56 -12.23 -2.99
CA ALA A 43 3.30 -12.24 -1.54
C ALA A 43 2.41 -11.07 -1.12
N ALA A 44 2.66 -9.86 -1.65
CA ALA A 44 1.87 -8.68 -1.36
C ALA A 44 0.41 -8.85 -1.76
N PHE A 45 0.17 -9.34 -2.97
CA PHE A 45 -1.17 -9.59 -3.50
C PHE A 45 -1.94 -10.60 -2.64
N LEU A 46 -1.29 -11.69 -2.23
CA LEU A 46 -1.91 -12.71 -1.38
C LEU A 46 -2.21 -12.17 0.03
N LEU A 47 -1.32 -11.36 0.60
CA LEU A 47 -1.53 -10.70 1.89
C LEU A 47 -2.65 -9.67 1.82
N LEU A 48 -2.73 -8.88 0.75
CA LEU A 48 -3.79 -7.90 0.55
C LEU A 48 -5.14 -8.61 0.39
N THR A 49 -5.21 -9.60 -0.50
CA THR A 49 -6.42 -10.41 -0.70
C THR A 49 -6.89 -11.01 0.62
N SER A 50 -5.95 -11.57 1.39
CA SER A 50 -6.22 -12.11 2.73
C SER A 50 -6.71 -11.07 3.72
N ALA A 51 -6.19 -9.84 3.65
CA ALA A 51 -6.59 -8.73 4.51
C ALA A 51 -8.03 -8.28 4.19
N LEU A 52 -8.35 -8.17 2.90
CA LEU A 52 -9.67 -7.78 2.41
C LEU A 52 -10.74 -8.84 2.72
N GLN A 53 -10.38 -10.12 2.66
CA GLN A 53 -11.30 -11.22 2.97
C GLN A 53 -11.60 -11.34 4.48
N ARG A 54 -10.66 -10.95 5.35
CA ARG A 54 -10.73 -11.22 6.79
C ARG A 54 -10.93 -9.97 7.66
N GLY A 55 -10.88 -8.78 7.08
CA GLY A 55 -10.90 -7.52 7.83
C GLY A 55 -11.54 -6.38 7.06
N SER A 56 -11.43 -5.17 7.61
CA SER A 56 -11.94 -3.97 6.96
C SER A 56 -11.09 -3.62 5.73
N VAL A 57 -11.78 -3.34 4.62
CA VAL A 57 -11.19 -2.83 3.38
C VAL A 57 -10.44 -1.52 3.64
N THR A 58 -11.05 -0.59 4.38
CA THR A 58 -10.44 0.72 4.68
C THR A 58 -9.13 0.54 5.45
N THR A 59 -9.16 -0.25 6.53
CA THR A 59 -7.96 -0.49 7.35
C THR A 59 -6.89 -1.26 6.57
N ALA A 60 -7.27 -2.25 5.76
CA ALA A 60 -6.34 -3.04 4.95
C ALA A 60 -5.63 -2.18 3.89
N THR A 61 -6.39 -1.41 3.12
CA THR A 61 -5.88 -0.52 2.09
C THR A 61 -5.01 0.58 2.68
N ALA A 62 -5.44 1.21 3.78
CA ALA A 62 -4.64 2.24 4.41
C ALA A 62 -3.31 1.70 4.94
N GLY A 63 -3.31 0.51 5.56
CA GLY A 63 -2.07 -0.15 5.99
C GLY A 63 -1.13 -0.48 4.83
N MET A 64 -1.67 -0.92 3.70
CA MET A 64 -0.91 -1.19 2.49
C MET A 64 -0.26 0.06 1.91
N VAL A 65 -1.03 1.14 1.72
CA VAL A 65 -0.54 2.41 1.17
C VAL A 65 0.60 2.96 2.03
N ILE A 66 0.46 2.90 3.35
CA ILE A 66 1.53 3.33 4.27
C ILE A 66 2.79 2.47 4.08
N GLY A 67 2.64 1.14 4.00
CA GLY A 67 3.77 0.22 3.86
C GLY A 67 4.53 0.40 2.55
N GLU A 68 3.82 0.56 1.44
CA GLU A 68 4.42 0.75 0.11
C GLU A 68 4.96 2.17 -0.10
N THR A 69 4.51 3.16 0.68
CA THR A 69 5.02 4.53 0.53
C THR A 69 6.30 4.75 1.33
N ILE A 70 6.34 4.32 2.59
CA ILE A 70 7.44 4.67 3.50
C ILE A 70 8.73 3.91 3.13
N GLY A 71 8.62 2.61 2.86
CA GLY A 71 9.77 1.75 2.58
C GLY A 71 10.56 2.20 1.33
N PRO A 72 9.93 2.24 0.15
CA PRO A 72 10.57 2.68 -1.09
C PRO A 72 11.06 4.12 -1.07
N ALA A 73 10.34 5.04 -0.42
CA ALA A 73 10.81 6.41 -0.28
C ALA A 73 12.11 6.48 0.54
N ALA A 74 12.17 5.75 1.67
CA ALA A 74 13.40 5.65 2.46
C ALA A 74 14.52 4.97 1.66
N VAL A 75 14.19 3.91 0.90
CA VAL A 75 15.15 3.19 0.08
C VAL A 75 15.73 4.08 -1.03
N GLY A 76 14.84 4.83 -1.70
CA GLY A 76 15.12 5.84 -2.70
C GLY A 76 16.16 6.86 -2.25
N VAL A 77 15.89 7.49 -1.10
CA VAL A 77 16.71 8.59 -0.57
C VAL A 77 18.05 8.10 -0.02
N VAL A 78 18.06 6.98 0.71
CA VAL A 78 19.26 6.52 1.42
C VAL A 78 20.22 5.78 0.49
N TRP A 79 19.72 4.94 -0.43
CA TRP A 79 20.57 4.06 -1.26
C TRP A 79 20.52 4.36 -2.76
N LEU A 80 19.38 4.80 -3.31
CA LEU A 80 19.27 5.04 -4.76
C LEU A 80 19.59 6.49 -5.16
N GLY A 81 19.90 7.34 -4.19
CA GLY A 81 20.33 8.72 -4.42
C GLY A 81 19.20 9.68 -4.78
N ASP A 82 17.96 9.39 -4.40
CA ASP A 82 16.84 10.32 -4.61
C ASP A 82 17.08 11.63 -3.86
N ARG A 83 17.13 12.73 -4.62
CA ARG A 83 17.38 14.07 -4.09
C ARG A 83 16.29 15.01 -4.55
N THR A 84 15.73 15.73 -3.58
CA THR A 84 14.83 16.86 -3.86
C THR A 84 15.67 18.06 -4.30
N ARG A 85 15.09 18.89 -5.18
CA ARG A 85 15.74 20.13 -5.63
C ARG A 85 16.20 20.96 -4.42
N GLU A 86 17.38 21.56 -4.53
CA GLU A 86 17.95 22.39 -3.45
C GLU A 86 16.96 23.44 -2.95
N GLY A 87 16.85 23.55 -1.62
CA GLY A 87 15.90 24.45 -0.96
C GLY A 87 14.47 23.91 -0.79
N LEU A 88 14.09 22.81 -1.45
CA LEU A 88 12.73 22.23 -1.37
C LEU A 88 12.62 20.98 -0.47
N THR A 89 13.72 20.55 0.17
CA THR A 89 13.72 19.35 1.03
C THR A 89 12.71 19.47 2.18
N TRP A 90 12.55 20.67 2.76
CA TRP A 90 11.57 20.87 3.84
C TRP A 90 10.13 20.69 3.35
N LEU A 91 9.80 21.14 2.13
CA LEU A 91 8.48 20.92 1.52
C LEU A 91 8.23 19.44 1.28
N ALA A 92 9.24 18.69 0.83
CA ALA A 92 9.11 17.25 0.64
C ALA A 92 8.87 16.52 1.96
N VAL A 93 9.62 16.87 3.02
CA VAL A 93 9.42 16.29 4.37
C VAL A 93 8.02 16.62 4.91
N LEU A 94 7.57 17.86 4.78
CA LEU A 94 6.22 18.25 5.22
C LEU A 94 5.12 17.57 4.43
N GLY A 95 5.25 17.51 3.09
CA GLY A 95 4.28 16.84 2.23
C GLY A 95 4.20 15.35 2.53
N PHE A 96 5.33 14.70 2.75
CA PHE A 96 5.39 13.29 3.16
C PHE A 96 4.74 13.07 4.53
N ALA A 97 5.07 13.89 5.53
CA ALA A 97 4.47 13.80 6.85
C ALA A 97 2.95 14.01 6.82
N LEU A 98 2.47 14.97 6.01
CA LEU A 98 1.05 15.22 5.80
C LEU A 98 0.37 14.03 5.15
N ALA A 99 0.97 13.44 4.10
CA ALA A 99 0.44 12.27 3.41
C ALA A 99 0.33 11.05 4.35
N VAL A 100 1.37 10.77 5.14
CA VAL A 100 1.36 9.68 6.13
C VAL A 100 0.29 9.93 7.19
N THR A 101 0.18 11.15 7.70
CA THR A 101 -0.82 11.50 8.72
C THR A 101 -2.25 11.38 8.18
N ALA A 102 -2.48 11.82 6.94
CA ALA A 102 -3.77 11.69 6.26
C ALA A 102 -4.15 10.22 6.02
N ALA A 103 -3.21 9.38 5.59
CA ALA A 103 -3.43 7.94 5.43
C ALA A 103 -3.77 7.27 6.77
N LEU A 104 -3.07 7.63 7.85
CA LEU A 104 -3.36 7.15 9.21
C LEU A 104 -4.74 7.61 9.70
N ALA A 105 -5.13 8.86 9.43
CA ALA A 105 -6.45 9.38 9.75
C ALA A 105 -7.54 8.61 9.00
N LEU A 106 -7.36 8.37 7.69
CA LEU A 106 -8.28 7.58 6.88
C LEU A 106 -8.40 6.14 7.40
N ALA A 107 -7.28 5.53 7.82
CA ALA A 107 -7.27 4.19 8.42
C ALA A 107 -8.13 4.13 9.70
N ARG A 108 -8.15 5.22 10.48
CA ARG A 108 -8.84 5.25 11.78
C ARG A 108 -10.33 5.61 11.67
N PHE A 109 -10.68 6.46 10.71
CA PHE A 109 -11.99 7.11 10.62
C PHE A 109 -12.75 6.84 9.31
N GLY A 110 -12.16 6.09 8.37
CA GLY A 110 -12.73 5.90 7.03
C GLY A 110 -13.71 4.74 6.90
N GLU A 111 -14.05 4.00 7.96
CA GLU A 111 -15.13 3.01 7.89
C GLU A 111 -16.48 3.71 7.66
N ALA A 112 -17.19 3.33 6.60
CA ALA A 112 -18.54 3.81 6.35
C ALA A 112 -19.50 3.32 7.46
N PRO A 113 -20.44 4.16 7.94
CA PRO A 113 -21.48 3.72 8.85
C PRO A 113 -22.22 2.52 8.24
N VAL A 114 -22.39 1.44 9.01
CA VAL A 114 -23.21 0.32 8.58
C VAL A 114 -24.61 0.86 8.36
N ALA A 115 -25.10 0.84 7.11
CA ALA A 115 -26.45 1.20 6.78
C ALA A 115 -27.37 0.28 7.60
N GLY A 116 -27.97 0.83 8.66
CA GLY A 116 -28.93 0.11 9.47
C GLY A 116 -30.01 -0.40 8.53
N THR A 117 -30.15 -1.71 8.46
CA THR A 117 -31.32 -2.34 7.86
C THR A 117 -32.54 -1.72 8.52
N HIS A 118 -33.28 -0.88 7.80
CA HIS A 118 -34.67 -0.64 8.15
C HIS A 118 -35.33 -2.01 8.08
N THR A 119 -35.50 -2.65 9.23
CA THR A 119 -36.47 -3.71 9.42
C THR A 119 -37.82 -3.05 9.19
N GLU A 120 -38.26 -3.08 7.93
CA GLU A 120 -39.62 -2.75 7.56
C GLU A 120 -40.50 -3.77 8.26
N ASP A 121 -41.17 -3.30 9.30
CA ASP A 121 -42.12 -4.01 10.13
C ASP A 121 -43.37 -4.36 9.30
N ALA A 122 -43.22 -5.31 8.38
CA ALA A 122 -44.28 -5.83 7.53
C ALA A 122 -45.02 -6.98 8.24
N SER A 123 -45.39 -6.79 9.51
CA SER A 123 -46.10 -7.81 10.30
C SER A 123 -47.40 -7.37 10.99
N THR A 124 -47.85 -6.12 10.79
CA THR A 124 -49.11 -5.61 11.39
C THR A 124 -50.11 -5.17 10.32
N ASP A 125 -50.58 -6.08 9.45
CA ASP A 125 -51.84 -5.85 8.67
C ASP A 125 -52.46 -7.13 8.09
N ARG A 126 -52.43 -8.26 8.83
CA ARG A 126 -53.23 -9.45 8.51
C ARG A 126 -53.67 -10.16 9.79
N ALA A 127 -54.62 -9.55 10.50
CA ALA A 127 -55.40 -10.18 11.57
C ALA A 127 -56.89 -10.00 11.27
#